data_AF-Q05DW2-F1
#
_entry.id   AF-Q05DW2-F1
#
_cell.length_a   1.000
_cell.length_b   1.000
_cell.length_c   1.000
_cell.angle_alpha   90.00
_cell.angle_beta   90.00
_cell.angle_gamma   90.00
#
_symmetry.space_group_name_H-M   'P 1'
#
loop_
_entity.id
_entity.type
_entity.pdbx_description
1 polymer ?
#
loop_
_entity_poly.entity_id
_entity_poly.type
_entity_poly.pdbx_seq_one_letter_code
_entity_poly.pdbx_strand_id
1 'polypeptide(L)' 'MRASLSRTEKDILQGYVILQSFLEELYDEGRLVVLPITMEIVKEAGRIAVKYGLLSNDSLIAATCKHYSINTIATREYRG' A
#
# COMPACT_ATOMS: atom_id res chain seq x y z
N MET A 1 32.15 -13.54 -2.98
CA MET A 1 31.75 -13.38 -4.40
C MET A 1 30.27 -12.98 -4.41
N ARG A 2 29.90 -11.75 -4.78
CA ARG A 2 28.47 -11.40 -4.96
C ARG A 2 28.05 -11.94 -6.33
N ALA A 3 27.05 -12.81 -6.37
CA ALA A 3 26.50 -13.31 -7.63
C ALA A 3 26.01 -12.12 -8.46
N SER A 4 26.37 -12.09 -9.76
CA SER A 4 25.84 -11.08 -10.67
C SER A 4 24.35 -11.33 -10.87
N LEU A 5 23.53 -10.30 -10.69
CA LEU A 5 22.09 -10.35 -10.95
C LEU A 5 21.81 -10.79 -12.39
N SER A 6 20.82 -11.65 -12.56
CA SER A 6 20.22 -11.99 -13.84
C SER A 6 19.60 -10.76 -14.50
N ARG A 7 19.30 -10.87 -15.79
CA ARG A 7 18.63 -9.79 -16.55
C ARG A 7 17.26 -9.45 -15.95
N THR A 8 16.47 -10.47 -15.63
CA THR A 8 15.14 -10.29 -15.01
C THR A 8 15.23 -9.56 -13.68
N GLU A 9 16.19 -9.90 -12.82
CA GLU A 9 16.38 -9.21 -11.54
C GLU A 9 16.76 -7.74 -11.75
N LYS A 10 17.59 -7.44 -12.75
CA LYS A 10 17.93 -6.05 -13.11
C LYS A 10 16.71 -5.28 -13.60
N ASP A 11 15.90 -5.89 -14.46
CA ASP A 11 14.69 -5.25 -15.00
C ASP A 11 13.67 -4.96 -13.87
N ILE A 12 13.50 -5.91 -12.94
CA ILE A 12 12.66 -5.72 -11.74
C ILE A 12 13.18 -4.57 -10.88
N LEU A 13 14.48 -4.55 -10.58
CA LEU A 13 15.09 -3.47 -9.79
C LEU A 13 14.92 -2.11 -10.47
N GLN A 14 15.10 -2.06 -11.80
CA GLN A 14 14.86 -0.84 -12.57
C GLN A 14 13.40 -0.38 -12.44
N GLY A 15 12.45 -1.31 -12.47
CA GLY A 15 11.03 -1.03 -12.22
C GLY A 15 10.78 -0.42 -10.83
N TYR A 16 11.42 -0.95 -9.78
CA TYR A 16 11.33 -0.39 -8.43
C TYR A 16 11.89 1.03 -8.35
N VAL A 17 13.02 1.30 -9.00
CA VAL A 17 13.61 2.66 -9.03
C VAL A 17 12.65 3.65 -9.69
N ILE A 18 12.09 3.29 -10.85
CA ILE A 18 11.12 4.14 -11.56
C ILE A 18 9.89 4.42 -10.70
N LEU A 19 9.32 3.38 -10.08
CA LEU A 19 8.16 3.52 -9.20
C LEU A 19 8.47 4.40 -7.99
N GLN A 20 9.62 4.21 -7.35
CA GLN A 20 10.03 5.00 -6.21
C GLN A 20 10.15 6.48 -6.57
N SER A 21 10.87 6.81 -7.64
CA SER A 21 11.03 8.20 -8.08
C SER A 21 9.69 8.86 -8.40
N PHE A 22 8.76 8.14 -9.04
CA PHE A 22 7.43 8.65 -9.32
C PHE A 22 6.61 8.92 -8.04
N LEU A 23 6.68 8.03 -7.05
CA LEU A 23 5.99 8.24 -5.77
C LEU A 23 6.57 9.42 -4.98
N GLU A 24 7.90 9.58 -4.98
CA GLU A 24 8.60 10.71 -4.35
C GLU A 24 8.19 12.04 -5.00
N GLU A 25 8.16 12.11 -6.34
CA GLU A 25 7.70 13.29 -7.08
C GLU A 25 6.26 13.66 -6.69
N LEU A 26 5.33 12.70 -6.68
CA LEU A 26 3.94 12.96 -6.28
C LEU A 26 3.83 13.44 -4.83
N TYR A 27 4.67 12.91 -3.94
CA TYR A 27 4.69 13.30 -2.54
C TYR A 27 5.21 14.73 -2.38
N ASP A 28 6.32 15.07 -3.02
CA ASP A 28 6.93 16.40 -2.98
C ASP A 28 6.03 17.47 -3.62
N GLU A 29 5.27 17.11 -4.66
CA GLU A 29 4.24 17.96 -5.26
C GLU A 29 2.96 18.11 -4.40
N GLY A 30 2.86 17.37 -3.29
CA GLY A 30 1.66 17.35 -2.43
C GLY A 30 0.44 16.65 -3.07
N ARG A 31 0.65 15.88 -4.14
CA ARG A 31 -0.39 15.12 -4.84
C ARG A 31 -0.57 13.71 -4.28
N LEU A 32 0.39 13.23 -3.50
CA LEU A 32 0.34 12.01 -2.71
C LEU A 32 0.52 12.35 -1.23
N VAL A 33 -0.35 11.80 -0.38
CA VAL A 33 -0.25 11.94 1.08
C VAL A 33 -0.12 10.56 1.71
N VAL A 34 0.90 10.38 2.55
CA VAL A 34 1.10 9.17 3.35
C VAL A 34 0.42 9.35 4.70
N LEU A 35 -0.58 8.50 4.99
CA LEU A 35 -1.35 8.57 6.23
C LEU A 35 -0.70 7.69 7.32
N PRO A 36 -0.47 8.22 8.53
CA PRO A 36 0.06 7.42 9.62
C PRO A 36 -0.96 6.39 10.11
N ILE A 37 -0.48 5.17 10.37
CA ILE A 37 -1.30 4.10 10.92
C ILE A 37 -1.11 4.06 12.44
N THR A 38 -2.21 4.24 13.17
CA THR A 38 -2.22 4.18 14.63
C THR A 38 -2.64 2.81 15.14
N MET A 39 -2.35 2.50 16.40
CA MET A 39 -2.82 1.25 17.03
C MET A 39 -4.34 1.17 17.12
N GLU A 40 -5.03 2.32 17.16
CA GLU A 40 -6.50 2.37 17.08
C GLU A 40 -6.99 1.86 15.73
N ILE A 41 -6.39 2.32 14.62
CA ILE A 41 -6.69 1.85 13.26
C ILE A 41 -6.43 0.35 13.15
N VAL A 42 -5.32 -0.15 13.68
CA VAL A 42 -4.99 -1.60 13.66
C VAL A 42 -6.02 -2.42 14.42
N LYS A 43 -6.46 -1.98 15.60
CA LYS A 43 -7.50 -2.67 16.38
C LYS A 43 -8.83 -2.70 15.63
N GLU A 44 -9.20 -1.58 15.00
CA GLU A 44 -10.43 -1.51 14.21
C GLU A 44 -10.35 -2.39 12.95
N ALA A 45 -9.20 -2.42 12.28
CA ALA A 45 -8.93 -3.32 11.16
C ALA A 45 -9.13 -4.79 11.56
N GLY A 46 -8.65 -5.20 12.74
CA GLY A 46 -8.89 -6.54 13.28
C GLY A 46 -10.39 -6.86 13.43
N ARG A 47 -11.19 -5.92 13.94
CA ARG A 47 -12.65 -6.09 14.06
C ARG A 47 -13.32 -6.19 12.69
N ILE A 48 -12.91 -5.35 11.74
CA ILE A 48 -13.42 -5.34 10.36
C ILE A 48 -13.09 -6.67 9.66
N ALA A 49 -11.85 -7.15 9.79
CA ALA A 49 -11.41 -8.42 9.21
C ALA A 49 -12.29 -9.58 9.69
N VAL A 50 -12.49 -9.71 11.00
CA VAL A 50 -13.33 -10.78 11.57
C VAL A 50 -14.79 -10.63 11.14
N LYS A 51 -15.33 -9.41 11.15
CA LYS A 51 -16.74 -9.16 10.82
C LYS A 51 -17.08 -9.48 9.37
N TYR A 52 -16.18 -9.18 8.44
CA TYR A 52 -16.45 -9.23 7.00
C TYR A 52 -15.63 -10.30 6.25
N GLY A 53 -14.76 -11.04 6.94
CA GLY A 53 -13.89 -12.05 6.32
C GLY A 53 -12.83 -11.46 5.38
N LEU A 54 -12.39 -10.23 5.64
CA LEU A 54 -11.41 -9.54 4.80
C LEU A 54 -9.97 -9.97 5.12
N LEU A 55 -9.11 -9.92 4.10
CA LEU A 55 -7.67 -10.02 4.29
C LEU A 55 -7.15 -8.84 5.12
N SER A 56 -6.00 -9.03 5.76
CA SER A 56 -5.44 -8.05 6.70
C SER A 56 -5.10 -6.71 6.05
N ASN A 57 -4.65 -6.71 4.80
CA ASN A 57 -4.40 -5.49 4.02
C ASN A 57 -5.73 -4.75 3.73
N ASP A 58 -6.76 -5.46 3.29
CA ASP A 58 -8.03 -4.85 2.90
C ASP A 58 -8.77 -4.27 4.12
N SER A 59 -8.75 -4.98 5.25
CA SER A 59 -9.33 -4.49 6.49
C SER A 59 -8.57 -3.29 7.06
N LEU A 60 -7.26 -3.24 6.88
CA LEU A 60 -6.43 -2.11 7.30
C LEU A 60 -6.70 -0.88 6.44
N ILE A 61 -6.83 -1.04 5.12
CA ILE A 61 -7.23 0.03 4.20
C ILE A 61 -8.62 0.55 4.59
N ALA A 62 -9.59 -0.33 4.79
CA ALA A 62 -10.95 0.05 5.20
C ALA A 62 -10.98 0.80 6.54
N ALA A 63 -10.24 0.32 7.55
CA ALA A 63 -10.14 0.99 8.84
C ALA A 63 -9.47 2.37 8.74
N THR A 64 -8.42 2.48 7.92
CA THR A 64 -7.72 3.75 7.67
C THR A 64 -8.65 4.75 6.99
N CYS A 65 -9.35 4.32 5.93
CA CYS A 65 -10.32 5.16 5.23
C CYS A 65 -11.43 5.64 6.16
N LYS A 66 -11.97 4.76 7.02
CA LYS A 66 -12.96 5.13 8.04
C LYS A 66 -12.42 6.19 9.02
N HIS A 67 -11.19 6.02 9.52
CA HIS A 67 -10.60 6.94 10.48
C HIS A 67 -10.36 8.34 9.88
N TYR A 68 -9.92 8.40 8.62
CA TYR A 68 -9.65 9.65 7.91
C TYR A 68 -10.84 10.20 7.10
N SER A 69 -12.04 9.63 7.25
CA SER A 69 -13.25 10.03 6.51
C SER A 69 -13.09 9.98 4.98
N ILE A 70 -12.32 9.03 4.48
CA ILE A 70 -12.11 8.78 3.05
C ILE A 70 -13.21 7.84 2.55
N ASN A 71 -14.00 8.32 1.59
CA ASN A 71 -15.20 7.62 1.12
C ASN A 71 -14.99 6.82 -0.19
N THR A 72 -13.80 6.91 -0.79
CA THR A 72 -13.49 6.25 -2.07
C THR A 72 -12.16 5.50 -1.96
N ILE A 73 -12.14 4.27 -2.43
CA ILE A 73 -10.93 3.44 -2.51
C ILE A 73 -10.64 3.19 -3.98
N ALA A 74 -9.46 3.61 -4.45
CA ALA A 74 -8.92 3.19 -5.73
C ALA A 74 -8.16 1.88 -5.52
N THR A 75 -8.69 0.77 -6.05
CA THR A 75 -8.06 -0.56 -5.95
C THR A 75 -8.05 -1.25 -7.30
N ARG A 76 -7.00 -2.03 -7.55
CA ARG A 76 -6.95 -3.01 -8.64
C ARG A 76 -6.57 -4.36 -8.05
N GLU A 77 -7.55 -5.06 -7.53
CA GLU A 77 -7.37 -6.43 -7.04
C GLU A 77 -7.13 -7.39 -8.21
N TYR A 78 -6.04 -8.14 -8.16
CA TYR A 78 -5.83 -9.26 -9.08
C TYR A 78 -6.61 -10.45 -8.52
N ARG A 79 -7.72 -10.81 -9.15
CA ARG A 79 -8.37 -12.11 -8.90
C ARG A 79 -7.71 -13.11 -9.84
N GLY A 80 -7.00 -14.08 -9.25
CA GLY A 80 -6.35 -15.17 -9.97
C GLY A 80 -7.34 -16.05 -10.72
#